data_AF-A0A812YZI3-F1
#
_entry.id   AF-A0A812YZI3-F1
#
_cell.length_a   1.000
_cell.length_b   1.000
_cell.length_c   1.000
_cell.angle_alpha   90.00
_cell.angle_beta   90.00
_cell.angle_gamma   90.00
#
_symmetry.space_group_name_H-M   'P 1'
#
loop_
_entity.id
_entity.type
_entity.pdbx_description
1 polymer ?
#
loop_
_entity_poly.entity_id
_entity_poly.type
_entity_poly.pdbx_seq_one_letter_code
_entity_poly.pdbx_strand_id
1 'polypeptide(L)'
;MATPLGQTKINSRENPFTLVMHYRLISVSVRRKIASTVLLAYRLLAAAALIYVGTFFLVYTIDVTELILNAVALAIILDIDDLLFDALATTPGRHLVNQMDPLPMKSWPRVRGADVKSMTMLVLIPLVTMIVYINMLVPMVATLDSAKDAMCGGNLQFVWTTDQRNVILLSPTQGDGWEDGGYELQSKAVDEAEMLSLGDASSGTAWGVWLGSVDVLTETSILPLEQSVDVFNPRCADLGDTEPLRNYLREFLGDESLMGCGDARPYCGLMDG
;
A
#
# COMPACT_ATOMS: atom_id res chain seq x y z
N MET A 1 -24.92 11.36 -45.09
CA MET A 1 -25.59 10.04 -44.99
C MET A 1 -27.00 10.30 -44.46
N ALA A 2 -28.00 10.32 -45.35
CA ALA A 2 -29.39 10.49 -44.94
C ALA A 2 -29.85 9.23 -44.20
N THR A 3 -30.15 9.35 -42.91
CA THR A 3 -30.70 8.25 -42.12
C THR A 3 -32.16 8.02 -42.55
N PRO A 4 -32.55 6.80 -42.97
CA PRO A 4 -33.92 6.53 -43.37
C PRO A 4 -34.85 6.67 -42.15
N LEU A 5 -35.73 7.68 -42.18
CA LEU A 5 -36.85 7.83 -41.27
C LEU A 5 -37.97 6.87 -41.71
N GLY A 6 -37.97 5.63 -41.20
CA GLY A 6 -38.95 4.62 -41.60
C GLY A 6 -39.39 3.67 -40.47
N GLN A 7 -40.60 3.12 -40.60
CA GLN A 7 -41.11 2.03 -39.78
C GLN A 7 -40.12 0.84 -39.79
N THR A 8 -39.96 0.15 -38.67
CA THR A 8 -39.07 -1.01 -38.54
C THR A 8 -39.46 -2.09 -39.55
N LYS A 9 -38.62 -2.30 -40.57
CA LYS A 9 -38.80 -3.37 -41.55
C LYS A 9 -37.78 -4.48 -41.31
N ILE A 10 -38.28 -5.66 -41.02
CA ILE A 10 -37.52 -6.92 -40.94
C ILE A 10 -37.78 -7.65 -42.25
N ASN A 11 -36.73 -8.13 -42.90
CA ASN A 11 -36.86 -8.94 -44.11
C ASN A 11 -36.45 -10.37 -43.78
N SER A 12 -37.39 -11.31 -43.90
CA SER A 12 -37.13 -12.74 -43.79
C SER A 12 -36.58 -13.23 -45.12
N ARG A 13 -35.36 -13.76 -45.11
CA ARG A 13 -34.77 -14.43 -46.26
C ARG A 13 -34.69 -15.92 -45.96
N GLU A 14 -35.37 -16.72 -46.76
CA GLU A 14 -35.29 -18.17 -46.70
C GLU A 14 -34.07 -18.62 -47.50
N ASN A 15 -33.20 -19.42 -46.88
CA ASN A 15 -32.07 -20.01 -47.59
C ASN A 15 -32.56 -21.26 -48.34
N PRO A 16 -32.47 -21.31 -49.68
CA PRO A 16 -33.03 -22.42 -50.45
C PRO A 16 -32.33 -23.77 -50.21
N PHE A 17 -31.12 -23.74 -49.62
CA PHE A 17 -30.33 -24.94 -49.36
C PHE A 17 -30.50 -25.52 -47.95
N THR A 18 -30.78 -24.68 -46.95
CA THR A 18 -30.87 -25.11 -45.55
C THR A 18 -32.29 -25.09 -44.99
N LEU A 19 -33.25 -24.50 -45.72
CA LEU A 19 -34.63 -24.26 -45.24
C LEU A 19 -34.69 -23.50 -43.91
N VAL A 20 -33.61 -22.81 -43.52
CA VAL A 20 -33.54 -21.98 -42.31
C VAL A 20 -33.92 -20.55 -42.67
N MET A 21 -34.82 -19.97 -41.89
CA MET A 21 -35.24 -18.57 -42.00
C MET A 21 -34.23 -17.65 -41.32
N HIS A 22 -33.62 -16.75 -42.09
CA HIS A 22 -32.73 -15.71 -41.56
C HIS A 22 -33.44 -14.37 -41.55
N TYR A 23 -33.34 -13.65 -40.43
CA TYR A 23 -33.91 -12.31 -40.29
C TYR A 23 -32.85 -11.24 -40.49
N ARG A 24 -33.03 -10.39 -41.51
CA ARG A 24 -32.15 -9.24 -41.74
C ARG A 24 -32.83 -7.95 -41.34
N LEU A 25 -32.20 -7.20 -40.43
CA LEU A 25 -32.60 -5.85 -40.05
C LEU A 25 -32.20 -4.86 -41.17
N ILE A 26 -33.19 -4.24 -41.82
CA ILE A 26 -32.95 -3.25 -42.89
C ILE A 26 -32.92 -1.83 -42.32
N SER A 27 -33.91 -1.50 -41.49
CA SER A 27 -34.02 -0.18 -40.88
C SER A 27 -34.65 -0.26 -39.51
N VAL A 28 -34.13 0.56 -38.59
CA VAL A 28 -34.57 0.65 -37.21
C VAL A 28 -35.08 2.07 -36.98
N SER A 29 -36.22 2.20 -36.29
CA SER A 29 -36.77 3.51 -35.95
C SER A 29 -35.75 4.36 -35.16
N VAL A 30 -35.73 5.68 -35.41
CA VAL A 30 -34.82 6.61 -34.74
C VAL A 30 -34.98 6.56 -33.21
N ARG A 31 -36.19 6.40 -32.67
CA ARG A 31 -36.44 6.27 -31.23
C ARG A 31 -35.73 5.06 -30.61
N ARG A 32 -35.82 3.89 -31.23
CA ARG A 32 -35.10 2.67 -30.79
C ARG A 32 -33.59 2.81 -30.94
N LYS A 33 -33.13 3.49 -32.00
CA LYS A 33 -31.70 3.77 -32.19
C LYS A 33 -31.15 4.67 -31.08
N ILE A 34 -31.88 5.72 -30.71
CA ILE A 34 -31.50 6.61 -29.59
C ILE A 34 -31.51 5.80 -28.28
N ALA A 35 -32.57 5.06 -27.99
CA ALA A 35 -32.64 4.23 -26.78
C ALA A 35 -31.47 3.22 -26.70
N SER A 36 -31.17 2.51 -27.79
CA SER A 36 -30.03 1.60 -27.86
C SER A 36 -28.68 2.31 -27.72
N THR A 37 -28.53 3.51 -28.29
CA THR A 37 -27.31 4.32 -28.14
C THR A 37 -27.12 4.79 -26.70
N VAL A 38 -28.20 5.20 -26.03
CA VAL A 38 -28.18 5.60 -24.61
C VAL A 38 -27.81 4.42 -23.71
N LEU A 39 -28.40 3.24 -23.94
CA LEU A 39 -28.05 2.03 -23.20
C LEU A 39 -26.59 1.60 -23.41
N LEU A 40 -26.10 1.68 -24.66
CA LEU A 40 -24.69 1.40 -24.94
C LEU A 40 -23.77 2.43 -24.28
N ALA A 41 -24.11 3.71 -24.32
CA ALA A 41 -23.34 4.76 -23.65
C ALA A 41 -23.31 4.56 -22.13
N TYR A 42 -24.45 4.20 -21.53
CA TYR A 42 -24.53 3.84 -20.11
C TYR A 42 -23.64 2.64 -19.77
N ARG A 43 -23.69 1.55 -20.55
CA ARG A 43 -22.82 0.38 -20.35
C ARG A 43 -21.34 0.73 -20.50
N LEU A 44 -20.99 1.57 -21.47
CA LEU A 44 -19.61 1.99 -21.70
C LEU A 44 -19.11 2.87 -20.54
N LEU A 45 -19.96 3.77 -20.02
CA LEU A 45 -19.66 4.57 -18.84
C LEU A 45 -19.47 3.69 -17.60
N ALA A 46 -20.37 2.71 -17.36
CA ALA A 46 -20.23 1.76 -16.26
C ALA A 46 -18.93 0.94 -16.37
N ALA A 47 -18.59 0.45 -17.56
CA ALA A 47 -17.33 -0.26 -17.81
C ALA A 47 -16.11 0.64 -17.57
N ALA A 48 -16.14 1.90 -18.02
CA ALA A 48 -15.06 2.85 -17.78
C ALA A 48 -14.92 3.17 -16.28
N ALA A 49 -16.03 3.34 -15.57
CA ALA A 49 -16.03 3.54 -14.13
C ALA A 49 -15.48 2.30 -13.39
N LEU A 50 -15.86 1.09 -13.79
CA LEU A 50 -15.32 -0.15 -13.25
C LEU A 50 -13.81 -0.29 -13.49
N ILE A 51 -13.33 0.07 -14.69
CA ILE A 51 -11.88 0.08 -14.97
C ILE A 51 -11.19 1.09 -14.08
N TYR A 52 -11.71 2.32 -13.96
CA TYR A 52 -11.08 3.37 -13.16
C TYR A 52 -11.04 3.02 -11.67
N VAL A 53 -12.21 2.69 -11.09
CA VAL A 53 -12.34 2.33 -9.67
C VAL A 53 -11.61 1.02 -9.39
N GLY A 54 -11.71 0.03 -10.27
CA GLY A 54 -11.00 -1.24 -10.14
C GLY A 54 -9.49 -1.07 -10.19
N THR A 55 -8.96 -0.25 -11.09
CA THR A 55 -7.52 0.05 -11.16
C THR A 55 -7.05 0.78 -9.91
N PHE A 56 -7.80 1.79 -9.45
CA PHE A 56 -7.50 2.49 -8.20
C PHE A 56 -7.46 1.50 -7.03
N PHE A 57 -8.50 0.68 -6.89
CA PHE A 57 -8.58 -0.30 -5.82
C PHE A 57 -7.42 -1.31 -5.84
N LEU A 58 -7.07 -1.83 -7.03
CA LEU A 58 -5.99 -2.80 -7.20
C LEU A 58 -4.62 -2.21 -6.84
N VAL A 59 -4.41 -0.90 -7.08
CA VAL A 59 -3.16 -0.21 -6.73
C VAL A 59 -3.03 0.06 -5.23
N TYR A 60 -4.12 0.43 -4.55
CA TYR A 60 -4.08 0.80 -3.13
C TYR A 60 -4.21 -0.39 -2.17
N THR A 61 -4.58 -1.57 -2.65
CA THR A 61 -4.70 -2.77 -1.82
C THR A 61 -3.34 -3.45 -1.66
N ILE A 62 -2.78 -3.46 -0.45
CA ILE A 62 -1.47 -4.06 -0.14
C ILE A 62 -1.60 -5.57 0.10
N ASP A 63 -2.76 -6.04 0.57
CA ASP A 63 -2.99 -7.46 0.86
C ASP A 63 -3.49 -8.24 -0.36
N VAL A 64 -2.73 -9.27 -0.73
CA VAL A 64 -3.05 -10.18 -1.85
C VAL A 64 -4.35 -10.95 -1.59
N THR A 65 -4.66 -11.27 -0.33
CA THR A 65 -5.89 -11.97 0.05
C THR A 65 -7.12 -11.14 -0.27
N GLU A 66 -7.10 -9.84 0.08
CA GLU A 66 -8.19 -8.92 -0.22
C GLU A 66 -8.36 -8.73 -1.73
N LEU A 67 -7.26 -8.71 -2.49
CA LEU A 67 -7.30 -8.59 -3.95
C LEU A 67 -7.99 -9.81 -4.58
N ILE A 68 -7.65 -11.03 -4.15
CA ILE A 68 -8.27 -12.26 -4.64
C ILE A 68 -9.77 -12.29 -4.30
N LEU A 69 -10.13 -11.94 -3.07
CA LEU A 69 -11.53 -12.01 -2.61
C LEU A 69 -12.43 -11.03 -3.40
N ASN A 70 -11.92 -9.83 -3.70
CA ASN A 70 -12.62 -8.86 -4.54
C ASN A 70 -12.71 -9.29 -6.01
N ALA A 71 -11.67 -9.91 -6.56
CA ALA A 71 -11.70 -10.44 -7.92
C ALA A 71 -12.74 -11.58 -8.06
N VAL A 72 -12.81 -12.47 -7.07
CA VAL A 72 -13.82 -13.54 -7.02
C VAL A 72 -15.23 -12.96 -6.88
N ALA A 73 -15.42 -11.95 -6.03
CA ALA A 73 -16.72 -11.28 -5.89
C ALA A 73 -17.18 -10.64 -7.21
N LEU A 74 -16.27 -9.98 -7.95
CA LEU A 74 -16.59 -9.39 -9.26
C LEU A 74 -16.97 -10.47 -10.29
N ALA A 75 -16.26 -11.60 -10.30
CA ALA A 75 -16.60 -12.72 -11.18
C ALA A 75 -18.02 -13.25 -10.89
N ILE A 76 -18.37 -13.42 -9.61
CA ILE A 76 -19.72 -13.84 -9.20
C ILE A 76 -20.79 -12.82 -9.65
N ILE A 77 -20.52 -11.51 -9.50
CA ILE A 77 -21.47 -10.47 -9.93
C ILE A 77 -21.69 -10.52 -11.44
N LEU A 78 -20.65 -10.77 -12.24
CA LEU A 78 -20.77 -10.92 -13.69
C LEU A 78 -21.60 -12.15 -14.06
N ASP A 79 -21.38 -13.28 -13.41
CA ASP A 79 -22.19 -14.50 -13.61
C ASP A 79 -23.66 -14.26 -13.25
N ILE A 80 -23.92 -13.49 -12.17
CA ILE A 80 -25.28 -13.11 -11.78
C ILE A 80 -25.92 -12.17 -12.82
N ASP A 81 -25.19 -11.23 -13.43
CA ASP A 81 -25.71 -10.37 -14.49
C ASP A 81 -26.16 -11.19 -15.71
N ASP A 82 -25.37 -12.20 -16.08
CA ASP A 82 -25.71 -13.13 -17.16
C ASP A 82 -26.97 -13.96 -16.82
N LEU A 83 -27.06 -14.49 -15.59
CA LEU A 83 -28.25 -15.21 -15.12
C LEU A 83 -29.50 -14.32 -15.04
N LEU A 84 -29.33 -13.06 -14.62
CA LEU A 84 -30.41 -12.07 -14.60
C LEU A 84 -30.88 -11.74 -16.01
N PHE A 85 -29.95 -11.53 -16.95
CA PHE A 85 -30.29 -11.36 -18.36
C PHE A 85 -31.07 -12.55 -18.89
N ASP A 86 -30.65 -13.76 -18.52
CA ASP A 86 -31.30 -15.00 -18.90
C ASP A 86 -32.71 -15.17 -18.32
N ALA A 87 -32.93 -14.74 -17.08
CA ALA A 87 -34.24 -14.78 -16.42
C ALA A 87 -35.20 -13.67 -16.93
N LEU A 88 -34.68 -12.47 -17.18
CA LEU A 88 -35.47 -11.30 -17.56
C LEU A 88 -35.74 -11.24 -19.08
N ALA A 89 -34.90 -11.88 -19.89
CA ALA A 89 -35.12 -11.95 -21.34
C ALA A 89 -36.29 -12.87 -21.66
N THR A 90 -37.34 -12.32 -22.28
CA THR A 90 -38.51 -13.10 -22.70
C THR A 90 -38.11 -14.16 -23.74
N THR A 91 -38.72 -15.35 -23.66
CA THR A 91 -38.54 -16.48 -24.60
C THR A 91 -38.58 -16.07 -26.09
N PRO A 92 -39.55 -15.25 -26.56
CA PRO A 92 -39.54 -14.76 -27.94
C PRO A 92 -38.37 -13.81 -28.25
N GLY A 93 -37.92 -13.01 -27.28
CA GLY A 93 -36.75 -12.14 -27.44
C GLY A 93 -35.47 -12.94 -27.63
N ARG A 94 -35.28 -14.02 -26.85
CA ARG A 94 -34.13 -14.94 -26.97
C ARG A 94 -34.12 -15.66 -28.32
N HIS A 95 -35.27 -16.17 -28.75
CA HIS A 95 -35.39 -16.81 -30.06
C HIS A 95 -35.10 -15.83 -31.21
N LEU A 96 -35.56 -14.59 -31.10
CA LEU A 96 -35.27 -13.54 -32.07
C LEU A 96 -33.77 -13.21 -32.09
N VAL A 97 -33.13 -13.03 -30.93
CA VAL A 97 -31.69 -12.76 -30.83
C VAL A 97 -30.84 -13.88 -31.43
N ASN A 98 -31.19 -15.14 -31.15
CA ASN A 98 -30.47 -16.31 -31.67
C ASN A 98 -30.67 -16.51 -33.18
N GLN A 99 -31.75 -16.00 -33.77
CA GLN A 99 -32.04 -16.09 -35.21
C GLN A 99 -31.68 -14.82 -35.99
N MET A 100 -31.21 -13.76 -35.33
CA MET A 100 -30.73 -12.57 -36.00
C MET A 100 -29.35 -12.84 -36.61
N ASP A 101 -29.21 -12.54 -37.89
CA ASP A 101 -27.89 -12.55 -38.52
C ASP A 101 -26.98 -11.49 -37.87
N PRO A 102 -25.67 -11.77 -37.73
CA PRO A 102 -24.72 -10.79 -37.23
C PRO A 102 -24.85 -9.49 -38.01
N LEU A 103 -25.01 -8.37 -37.30
CA LEU A 103 -25.19 -7.08 -37.96
C LEU A 103 -24.00 -6.83 -38.89
N PRO A 104 -24.24 -6.46 -40.16
CA PRO A 104 -23.16 -6.12 -41.07
C PRO A 104 -22.47 -4.86 -40.56
N MET A 105 -21.41 -5.07 -39.77
CA MET A 105 -20.56 -3.98 -39.32
C MET A 105 -19.85 -3.43 -40.53
N LYS A 106 -19.91 -2.11 -40.72
CA LYS A 106 -19.13 -1.46 -41.77
C LYS A 106 -17.66 -1.76 -41.48
N SER A 107 -17.02 -2.51 -42.37
CA SER A 107 -15.60 -2.80 -42.25
C SER A 107 -14.86 -1.48 -42.21
N TRP A 108 -13.92 -1.38 -41.27
CA TRP A 108 -13.08 -0.21 -41.16
C TRP A 108 -12.23 -0.10 -42.44
N PRO A 109 -11.91 1.12 -42.89
CA PRO A 109 -11.11 1.30 -44.09
C PRO A 109 -9.77 0.57 -43.93
N ARG A 110 -9.44 -0.28 -44.90
CA ARG A 110 -8.18 -1.03 -44.91
C ARG A 110 -7.12 -0.14 -45.54
N VAL A 111 -6.14 0.31 -44.76
CA VAL A 111 -5.07 1.18 -45.25
C VAL A 111 -3.84 0.32 -45.45
N ARG A 112 -3.35 0.24 -46.70
CA ARG A 112 -2.16 -0.57 -47.07
C ARG A 112 -2.20 -2.03 -46.56
N GLY A 113 -3.36 -2.66 -46.58
CA GLY A 113 -3.53 -4.06 -46.16
C GLY A 113 -3.60 -4.27 -44.65
N ALA A 114 -3.40 -3.23 -43.83
CA ALA A 114 -3.57 -3.27 -42.39
C ALA A 114 -4.98 -2.82 -41.99
N ASP A 115 -5.58 -3.55 -41.04
CA ASP A 115 -6.88 -3.19 -40.46
C ASP A 115 -6.68 -2.10 -39.40
N VAL A 116 -7.27 -0.92 -39.64
CA VAL A 116 -7.14 0.27 -38.76
C VAL A 116 -7.58 -0.03 -37.32
N LYS A 117 -8.53 -0.93 -37.12
CA LYS A 117 -8.94 -1.41 -35.79
C LYS A 117 -7.79 -2.10 -35.04
N SER A 118 -7.00 -2.92 -35.74
CA SER A 118 -5.86 -3.61 -35.13
C SER A 118 -4.75 -2.62 -34.78
N MET A 119 -4.45 -1.69 -35.70
CA MET A 119 -3.46 -0.63 -35.45
C MET A 119 -3.87 0.30 -34.30
N THR A 120 -5.16 0.68 -34.22
CA THR A 120 -5.66 1.50 -33.13
C THR A 120 -5.60 0.76 -31.79
N MET A 121 -6.01 -0.51 -31.72
CA MET A 121 -5.86 -1.30 -30.49
C MET A 121 -4.39 -1.48 -30.09
N LEU A 122 -3.50 -1.75 -31.06
CA LEU A 122 -2.08 -1.93 -30.82
C LEU A 122 -1.42 -0.69 -30.20
N VAL A 123 -1.91 0.51 -30.52
CA VAL A 123 -1.38 1.77 -29.95
C VAL A 123 -2.13 2.17 -28.69
N LEU A 124 -3.46 2.03 -28.67
CA LEU A 124 -4.30 2.46 -27.56
C LEU A 124 -4.01 1.68 -26.28
N ILE A 125 -3.88 0.35 -26.37
CA ILE A 125 -3.64 -0.51 -25.21
C ILE A 125 -2.34 -0.12 -24.49
N PRO A 126 -1.15 -0.11 -25.14
CA PRO A 126 0.09 0.24 -24.45
C PRO A 126 0.10 1.69 -23.97
N LEU A 127 -0.55 2.61 -24.70
CA LEU A 127 -0.67 4.01 -24.27
C LEU A 127 -1.46 4.10 -22.96
N VAL A 128 -2.61 3.44 -22.87
CA VAL A 128 -3.44 3.43 -21.66
C VAL A 128 -2.70 2.74 -20.50
N THR A 129 -2.03 1.62 -20.74
CA THR A 129 -1.25 0.95 -19.68
C THR A 129 -0.09 1.83 -19.21
N MET A 130 0.58 2.56 -20.10
CA MET A 130 1.67 3.47 -19.75
C MET A 130 1.16 4.66 -18.93
N ILE A 131 -0.01 5.21 -19.29
CA ILE A 131 -0.65 6.28 -18.52
C ILE A 131 -0.98 5.79 -17.11
N VAL A 132 -1.57 4.60 -16.96
CA VAL A 132 -1.88 4.01 -15.64
C VAL A 132 -0.60 3.77 -14.83
N TYR A 133 0.45 3.23 -15.47
CA TYR A 133 1.73 2.98 -14.82
C TYR A 133 2.32 4.27 -14.22
N ILE A 134 2.42 5.33 -15.02
CA ILE A 134 3.03 6.59 -14.57
C ILE A 134 2.15 7.30 -13.52
N ASN A 135 0.82 7.34 -13.72
CA ASN A 135 -0.05 8.16 -12.86
C ASN A 135 -0.49 7.46 -11.56
N MET A 136 -0.55 6.12 -11.53
CA MET A 136 -1.03 5.38 -10.36
C MET A 136 0.04 4.49 -9.74
N LEU A 137 0.77 3.71 -10.55
CA LEU A 137 1.67 2.70 -10.01
C LEU A 137 2.94 3.34 -9.42
N VAL A 138 3.58 4.25 -10.15
CA VAL A 138 4.80 4.95 -9.69
C VAL A 138 4.61 5.67 -8.34
N PRO A 139 3.57 6.50 -8.12
CA PRO A 139 3.42 7.18 -6.82
C PRO A 139 3.16 6.20 -5.67
N MET A 140 2.41 5.13 -5.90
CA MET A 140 2.16 4.11 -4.86
C MET A 140 3.45 3.39 -4.46
N VAL A 141 4.27 2.99 -5.43
CA VAL A 141 5.57 2.37 -5.16
C VAL A 141 6.47 3.33 -4.40
N ALA A 142 6.52 4.60 -4.78
CA ALA A 142 7.31 5.60 -4.07
C ALA A 142 6.85 5.78 -2.61
N THR A 143 5.54 5.74 -2.33
CA THR A 143 5.04 5.79 -0.96
C THR A 143 5.37 4.53 -0.15
N LEU A 144 5.32 3.34 -0.78
CA LEU A 144 5.70 2.09 -0.13
C LEU A 144 7.20 2.02 0.16
N ASP A 145 8.04 2.47 -0.78
CA ASP A 145 9.49 2.58 -0.56
C ASP A 145 9.78 3.61 0.53
N SER A 146 9.11 4.76 0.56
CA SER A 146 9.29 5.73 1.63
C SER A 146 8.86 5.20 3.00
N ALA A 147 7.78 4.42 3.07
CA ALA A 147 7.34 3.79 4.31
C ALA A 147 8.30 2.68 4.74
N LYS A 148 8.81 1.89 3.79
CA LYS A 148 9.85 0.90 4.01
C LYS A 148 11.13 1.56 4.50
N ASP A 149 11.56 2.66 3.90
CA ASP A 149 12.75 3.40 4.30
C ASP A 149 12.55 4.10 5.65
N ALA A 150 11.33 4.49 6.01
CA ALA A 150 11.03 5.01 7.34
C ALA A 150 11.05 3.91 8.42
N MET A 151 10.61 2.69 8.10
CA MET A 151 10.57 1.58 9.06
C MET A 151 11.86 0.76 9.11
N CYS A 152 12.56 0.66 7.98
CA CYS A 152 13.67 -0.24 7.76
C CYS A 152 14.87 0.45 7.11
N GLY A 153 14.81 1.76 6.88
CA GLY A 153 15.98 2.53 6.48
C GLY A 153 16.90 2.79 7.66
N GLY A 154 17.98 3.51 7.40
CA GLY A 154 19.04 3.67 8.39
C GLY A 154 19.82 2.37 8.60
N ASN A 155 20.48 2.25 9.74
CA ASN A 155 21.24 1.05 10.05
C ASN A 155 20.43 0.15 10.97
N LEU A 156 20.08 -1.05 10.48
CA LEU A 156 19.34 -2.07 11.23
C LEU A 156 20.25 -2.99 12.05
N GLN A 157 21.56 -2.73 12.06
CA GLN A 157 22.56 -3.51 12.81
C GLN A 157 22.65 -3.01 14.25
N PHE A 158 21.53 -2.96 14.96
CA PHE A 158 21.50 -2.71 16.40
C PHE A 158 20.51 -3.64 17.10
N VAL A 159 20.85 -3.98 18.33
CA VAL A 159 19.96 -4.64 19.29
C VAL A 159 19.56 -3.62 20.33
N TRP A 160 18.32 -3.72 20.78
CA TRP A 160 17.82 -2.91 21.87
C TRP A 160 17.20 -3.82 22.93
N THR A 161 17.26 -3.38 24.18
CA THR A 161 16.60 -4.02 25.31
C THR A 161 16.15 -2.95 26.29
N THR A 162 15.14 -3.25 27.08
CA THR A 162 14.73 -2.41 28.20
C THR A 162 15.32 -2.97 29.47
N ASP A 163 16.01 -2.12 30.22
CA ASP A 163 16.42 -2.46 31.58
C ASP A 163 15.21 -2.48 32.54
N GLN A 164 15.36 -3.03 33.75
CA GLN A 164 14.36 -3.06 34.82
C GLN A 164 13.83 -1.67 35.21
N ARG A 165 14.56 -0.60 34.83
CA ARG A 165 14.20 0.82 35.02
C ARG A 165 13.39 1.40 33.85
N ASN A 166 12.98 0.59 32.88
CA ASN A 166 12.34 1.03 31.63
C ASN A 166 13.20 1.99 30.79
N VAL A 167 14.52 1.93 30.95
CA VAL A 167 15.47 2.68 30.12
C VAL A 167 15.78 1.84 28.88
N ILE A 168 15.70 2.45 27.70
CA ILE A 168 16.04 1.79 26.44
C ILE A 168 17.56 1.79 26.29
N LEU A 169 18.15 0.61 26.29
CA LEU A 169 19.56 0.39 26.00
C LEU A 169 19.69 -0.06 24.55
N LEU A 170 20.60 0.55 23.80
CA LEU A 170 20.87 0.20 22.40
C LEU A 170 22.35 -0.16 22.22
N SER A 171 22.66 -1.14 21.38
CA SER A 171 24.03 -1.51 21.03
C SER A 171 24.11 -1.98 19.58
N PRO A 172 25.20 -1.69 18.85
CA PRO A 172 25.41 -2.25 17.52
C PRO A 172 25.58 -3.78 17.56
N THR A 173 25.10 -4.50 16.55
CA THR A 173 25.26 -5.97 16.42
C THR A 173 26.63 -6.38 15.88
N GLN A 174 27.36 -5.45 15.24
CA GLN A 174 28.69 -5.67 14.68
C GLN A 174 29.68 -4.67 15.28
N GLY A 175 30.63 -5.19 16.06
CA GLY A 175 31.44 -4.41 17.01
C GLY A 175 32.57 -3.55 16.45
N ASP A 176 32.51 -3.04 15.21
CA ASP A 176 33.63 -2.27 14.66
C ASP A 176 33.26 -1.24 13.56
N GLY A 177 31.96 -0.92 13.39
CA GLY A 177 31.48 -0.20 12.21
C GLY A 177 31.10 1.28 12.37
N TRP A 178 31.16 1.84 13.58
CA TRP A 178 30.42 3.08 13.90
C TRP A 178 31.21 4.23 14.52
N GLU A 179 32.52 4.08 14.71
CA GLU A 179 33.35 5.15 15.26
C GLU A 179 33.41 6.40 14.35
N ASP A 180 33.08 6.27 13.06
CA ASP A 180 33.09 7.37 12.08
C ASP A 180 31.72 8.02 11.80
N GLY A 181 30.62 7.46 12.33
CA GLY A 181 29.27 8.00 12.16
C GLY A 181 28.92 8.95 13.31
N GLY A 182 29.08 10.26 13.12
CA GLY A 182 28.89 11.28 14.16
C GLY A 182 27.58 11.19 14.95
N TYR A 183 27.56 11.85 16.13
CA TYR A 183 26.49 11.89 17.14
C TYR A 183 25.04 12.01 16.61
N GLU A 184 24.85 12.58 15.43
CA GLU A 184 23.55 12.79 14.76
C GLU A 184 22.82 11.48 14.41
N LEU A 185 23.55 10.40 14.12
CA LEU A 185 22.95 9.08 13.83
C LEU A 185 22.51 8.34 15.10
N GLN A 186 23.23 8.56 16.20
CA GLN A 186 22.94 7.94 17.50
C GLN A 186 21.69 8.56 18.13
N SER A 187 21.54 9.89 18.07
CA SER A 187 20.33 10.56 18.57
C SER A 187 19.09 10.16 17.79
N LYS A 188 19.19 9.99 16.47
CA LYS A 188 18.07 9.61 15.62
C LYS A 188 17.53 8.20 15.93
N ALA A 189 18.43 7.25 16.22
CA ALA A 189 18.03 5.90 16.61
C ALA A 189 17.36 5.87 18.00
N VAL A 190 17.77 6.75 18.92
CA VAL A 190 17.11 6.93 20.22
C VAL A 190 15.72 7.51 20.05
N ASP A 191 15.57 8.58 19.25
CA ASP A 191 14.27 9.21 18.96
C ASP A 191 13.30 8.22 18.29
N GLU A 192 13.78 7.38 17.36
CA GLU A 192 12.97 6.35 16.69
C GLU A 192 12.58 5.20 17.63
N ALA A 193 13.46 4.79 18.54
CA ALA A 193 13.15 3.79 19.57
C ALA A 193 12.12 4.31 20.59
N GLU A 194 12.17 5.60 20.92
CA GLU A 194 11.17 6.26 21.78
C GLU A 194 9.77 6.22 21.13
N MET A 195 9.68 6.47 19.81
CA MET A 195 8.40 6.39 19.08
C MET A 195 7.83 4.97 18.98
N LEU A 196 8.67 3.94 19.04
CA LEU A 196 8.26 2.53 18.98
C LEU A 196 7.75 1.99 20.33
N SER A 197 7.95 2.72 21.43
CA SER A 197 7.35 2.42 22.74
C SER A 197 5.86 2.76 22.73
N LEU A 198 5.12 2.02 21.89
CA LEU A 198 3.68 2.07 21.71
C LEU A 198 2.99 1.47 22.95
N GLY A 199 2.53 2.34 23.85
CA GLY A 199 1.29 2.06 24.57
C GLY A 199 1.22 2.43 26.05
N ASP A 200 2.32 2.80 26.71
CA ASP A 200 2.25 3.22 28.12
C ASP A 200 3.13 4.44 28.40
N ALA A 201 2.77 5.54 27.75
CA ALA A 201 3.42 6.85 27.82
C ALA A 201 3.28 7.56 29.20
N SER A 202 3.17 6.80 30.29
CA SER A 202 3.00 7.36 31.64
C SER A 202 4.12 7.02 32.64
N SER A 203 5.06 6.12 32.31
CA SER A 203 6.16 5.77 33.23
C SER A 203 7.49 5.35 32.59
N GLY A 204 7.63 5.49 31.26
CA GLY A 204 8.90 5.21 30.57
C GLY A 204 9.79 6.46 30.51
N THR A 205 11.10 6.28 30.70
CA THR A 205 12.07 7.38 30.67
C THR A 205 12.31 7.83 29.21
N ALA A 206 12.23 9.14 28.92
CA ALA A 206 12.38 9.75 27.58
C ALA A 206 13.83 9.74 27.02
N TRP A 207 14.68 8.83 27.50
CA TRP A 207 16.12 8.83 27.21
C TRP A 207 16.58 7.41 26.93
N GLY A 208 17.36 7.23 25.86
CA GLY A 208 18.05 5.98 25.53
C GLY A 208 19.55 6.11 25.75
N VAL A 209 20.20 5.03 26.18
CA VAL A 209 21.67 4.97 26.34
C VAL A 209 22.26 4.05 25.28
N TRP A 210 23.26 4.56 24.57
CA TRP A 210 24.00 3.78 23.57
C TRP A 210 25.22 3.13 24.21
N LEU A 211 25.34 1.81 24.09
CA LEU A 211 26.43 0.99 24.61
C LEU A 211 27.32 0.52 23.46
N GLY A 212 28.62 0.40 23.73
CA GLY A 212 29.62 0.06 22.71
C GLY A 212 29.57 -1.41 22.25
N SER A 213 28.99 -2.32 23.05
CA SER A 213 28.94 -3.75 22.72
C SER A 213 27.70 -4.45 23.29
N VAL A 214 27.32 -5.54 22.61
CA VAL A 214 26.15 -6.38 22.99
C VAL A 214 26.39 -7.08 24.33
N ASP A 215 27.64 -7.42 24.65
CA ASP A 215 28.02 -8.03 25.91
C ASP A 215 27.71 -7.09 27.09
N VAL A 216 28.12 -5.81 26.97
CA VAL A 216 27.84 -4.78 27.96
C VAL A 216 26.35 -4.50 28.06
N LEU A 217 25.62 -4.51 26.93
CA LEU A 217 24.17 -4.37 26.92
C LEU A 217 23.46 -5.52 27.66
N THR A 218 23.91 -6.75 27.45
CA THR A 218 23.33 -7.93 28.09
C THR A 218 23.58 -7.90 29.59
N GLU A 219 24.82 -7.62 30.02
CA GLU A 219 25.16 -7.49 31.45
C GLU A 219 24.40 -6.33 32.12
N THR A 220 24.31 -5.17 31.46
CA THR A 220 23.62 -4.00 32.04
C THR A 220 22.11 -4.19 32.15
N SER A 221 21.50 -4.97 31.25
CA SER A 221 20.06 -5.22 31.26
C SER A 221 19.58 -6.14 32.39
N ILE A 222 20.49 -6.91 32.99
CA ILE A 222 20.16 -7.89 34.03
C ILE A 222 20.65 -7.46 35.43
N LEU A 223 21.64 -6.57 35.49
CA LEU A 223 22.26 -6.16 36.75
C LEU A 223 21.47 -5.03 37.44
N PRO A 224 21.29 -5.08 38.77
CA PRO A 224 20.75 -3.95 39.52
C PRO A 224 21.70 -2.73 39.44
N LEU A 225 21.16 -1.52 39.62
CA LEU A 225 21.89 -0.26 39.45
C LEU A 225 23.23 -0.24 40.20
N GLU A 226 23.26 -0.66 41.47
CA GLU A 226 24.47 -0.72 42.29
C GLU A 226 25.60 -1.52 41.62
N GLN A 227 25.27 -2.70 41.10
CA GLN A 227 26.24 -3.56 40.41
C GLN A 227 26.62 -3.01 39.04
N SER A 228 25.69 -2.36 38.33
CA SER A 228 26.00 -1.73 37.04
C SER A 228 27.04 -0.61 37.20
N VAL A 229 26.93 0.20 38.25
CA VAL A 229 27.87 1.29 38.54
C VAL A 229 29.28 0.74 38.81
N ASP A 230 29.38 -0.36 39.55
CA ASP A 230 30.66 -1.02 39.83
C ASP A 230 31.32 -1.61 38.56
N VAL A 231 30.51 -2.11 37.62
CA VAL A 231 31.01 -2.64 36.33
C VAL A 231 31.51 -1.52 35.42
N PHE A 232 30.78 -0.41 35.33
CA PHE A 232 31.17 0.73 34.48
C PHE A 232 32.27 1.60 35.11
N ASN A 233 32.39 1.59 36.42
CA ASN A 233 33.33 2.42 37.15
C ASN A 233 34.01 1.67 38.31
N PRO A 234 34.81 0.63 38.00
CA PRO A 234 35.42 -0.25 39.00
C PRO A 234 36.43 0.44 39.92
N ARG A 235 36.79 1.69 39.63
CA ARG A 235 37.72 2.51 40.43
C ARG A 235 37.03 3.63 41.19
N CYS A 236 35.69 3.72 41.13
CA CYS A 236 34.92 4.86 41.63
C CYS A 236 35.59 6.19 41.26
N ALA A 237 36.09 6.30 40.03
CA ALA A 237 36.65 7.54 39.53
C ALA A 237 35.49 8.49 39.22
N ASP A 238 35.68 9.80 39.33
CA ASP A 238 34.68 10.74 38.83
C ASP A 238 34.47 10.44 37.34
N LEU A 239 33.32 9.85 37.02
CA LEU A 239 32.77 9.79 35.67
C LEU A 239 32.46 11.24 35.33
N GLY A 240 33.49 11.98 34.90
CA GLY A 240 33.51 13.44 34.84
C GLY A 240 32.33 14.02 34.07
N ASP A 241 32.20 15.36 34.11
CA ASP A 241 31.16 16.26 33.57
C ASP A 241 30.60 15.95 32.16
N THR A 242 30.21 14.71 31.94
CA THR A 242 29.65 14.18 30.72
C THR A 242 28.16 14.36 30.87
N GLU A 243 27.63 15.28 30.07
CA GLU A 243 26.21 15.63 30.05
C GLU A 243 25.25 14.43 30.07
N PRO A 244 25.51 13.30 29.37
CA PRO A 244 24.56 12.19 29.34
C PRO A 244 24.34 11.55 30.71
N LEU A 245 25.42 11.24 31.42
CA LEU A 245 25.34 10.58 32.73
C LEU A 245 24.81 11.54 33.81
N ARG A 246 25.15 12.83 33.70
CA ARG A 246 24.62 13.87 34.59
C ARG A 246 23.12 14.06 34.41
N ASN A 247 22.63 14.10 33.17
CA ASN A 247 21.19 14.22 32.89
C ASN A 247 20.44 12.97 33.36
N TYR A 248 21.03 11.78 33.19
CA TYR A 248 20.49 10.54 33.74
C TYR A 248 20.32 10.59 35.27
N LEU A 249 21.34 11.09 35.98
CA LEU A 249 21.30 11.26 37.44
C LEU A 249 20.26 12.29 37.89
N ARG A 250 20.14 13.43 37.20
CA ARG A 250 19.16 14.48 37.50
C ARG A 250 17.73 13.95 37.42
N GLU A 251 17.42 13.19 36.38
CA GLU A 251 16.10 12.59 36.19
C GLU A 251 15.80 11.57 37.28
N PHE A 252 16.73 10.66 37.56
CA PHE A 252 16.52 9.61 38.56
C PHE A 252 16.37 10.15 39.99
N LEU A 253 17.12 11.20 40.32
CA LEU A 253 17.08 11.85 41.63
C LEU A 253 15.98 12.93 41.72
N GLY A 254 15.38 13.31 40.59
CA GLY A 254 14.44 14.43 40.51
C GLY A 254 15.04 15.78 40.89
N ASP A 255 16.36 15.95 40.74
CA ASP A 255 17.09 17.14 41.15
C ASP A 255 17.94 17.69 39.99
N GLU A 256 17.43 18.73 39.32
CA GLU A 256 18.12 19.39 38.21
C GLU A 256 19.34 20.23 38.65
N SER A 257 19.50 20.47 39.96
CA SER A 257 20.58 21.33 40.49
C SER A 257 21.97 20.67 40.46
N LEU A 258 22.03 19.37 40.18
CA LEU A 258 23.28 18.61 40.09
C LEU A 258 24.15 19.12 38.94
N MET A 259 25.17 19.92 39.22
CA MET A 259 26.08 20.45 38.21
C MET A 259 27.32 19.58 38.02
N GLY A 260 27.74 18.83 39.04
CA GLY A 260 28.80 17.84 38.94
C GLY A 260 28.71 16.74 40.01
N CYS A 261 29.69 15.83 40.01
CA CYS A 261 29.76 14.71 40.95
C CYS A 261 29.80 15.15 42.43
N GLY A 262 30.35 16.34 42.71
CA GLY A 262 30.35 16.93 44.05
C GLY A 262 28.96 17.17 44.62
N ASP A 263 27.99 17.48 43.77
CA ASP A 263 26.60 17.73 44.15
C ASP A 263 25.83 16.42 44.39
N ALA A 264 26.24 15.34 43.72
CA ALA A 264 25.65 14.01 43.88
C ALA A 264 26.13 13.27 45.15
N ARG A 265 27.19 13.77 45.80
CA ARG A 265 27.80 13.20 47.01
C ARG A 265 26.82 12.81 48.15
N PRO A 266 25.75 13.57 48.44
CA PRO A 266 24.78 13.21 49.49
C PRO A 266 24.01 11.92 49.18
N TYR A 267 23.86 11.58 47.91
CA TYR A 267 23.09 10.44 47.44
C TYR A 267 23.91 9.15 47.36
N CYS A 268 25.24 9.27 47.29
CA CYS A 268 26.17 8.14 47.18
C CYS A 268 26.31 7.28 48.45
N GLY A 269 25.63 7.60 49.56
CA GLY A 269 25.73 6.89 50.84
C GLY A 269 24.39 6.45 51.43
N LEU A 270 23.30 6.51 50.66
CA LEU A 270 21.93 6.21 51.13
C LEU A 270 21.44 4.80 50.74
N MET A 271 22.25 3.97 50.07
CA MET A 271 21.88 2.60 49.67
C MET A 271 22.45 1.48 50.58
N ASP A 272 22.90 1.78 51.79
CA ASP A 272 23.28 0.77 52.79
C ASP A 272 22.09 0.35 53.70
N GLY A 273 20.86 0.30 53.16
CA GLY A 273 19.62 0.02 53.92
C GLY A 273 18.62 -0.86 53.21
#